data_AF-A0A1A8Z0L9-F1
#
_entry.id   AF-A0A1A8Z0L9-F1
#
_cell.length_a   1.000
_cell.length_b   1.000
_cell.length_c   1.000
_cell.angle_alpha   90.00
_cell.angle_beta   90.00
_cell.angle_gamma   90.00
#
_symmetry.space_group_name_H-M   'P 1'
#
loop_
_entity.id
_entity.type
_entity.pdbx_description
1 polymer ?
#
loop_
_entity_poly.entity_id
_entity_poly.type
_entity_poly.pdbx_seq_one_letter_code
_entity_poly.pdbx_strand_id
1 'polypeptide(L)' 'MSILRAGDEKFHYSDGSHRWIAPDPDYDQAVWDEQVRQHKLGHLRDERPKVRLRRLV' A
#
# COMPACT_ATOMS: atom_id res chain seq x y z
N MET A 1 3.40 -10.00 3.31
CA MET A 1 3.73 -9.17 2.14
C MET A 1 2.43 -8.57 1.64
N SER A 2 2.29 -7.25 1.64
CA SER A 2 1.16 -6.58 0.99
C SER A 2 1.29 -6.71 -0.53
N ILE A 3 0.17 -6.67 -1.24
CA ILE A 3 0.14 -6.76 -2.71
C ILE A 3 0.55 -5.39 -3.25
N LEU A 4 1.69 -5.34 -3.96
CA LEU A 4 2.11 -4.17 -4.74
C LEU A 4 1.12 -3.93 -5.88
N ARG A 5 0.48 -2.76 -5.89
CA ARG A 5 -0.42 -2.34 -6.97
C ARG A 5 0.22 -1.19 -7.75
N ALA A 6 -0.27 -0.97 -8.97
CA ALA A 6 0.11 0.20 -9.73
C ALA A 6 -0.24 1.47 -8.94
N GLY A 7 0.75 2.33 -8.71
CA GLY A 7 0.63 3.54 -7.87
C GLY A 7 1.22 3.37 -6.46
N ASP A 8 1.53 2.15 -6.01
CA ASP A 8 2.10 1.89 -4.69
C ASP A 8 3.63 2.07 -4.68
N GLU A 9 4.28 2.27 -5.82
CA GLU A 9 5.74 2.23 -5.97
C GLU A 9 6.45 3.25 -5.05
N LYS A 10 5.82 4.40 -4.79
CA LYS A 10 6.37 5.40 -3.86
C LYS A 10 6.33 4.94 -2.40
N PHE A 11 5.38 4.08 -2.03
CA PHE A 11 5.20 3.57 -0.67
C PHE A 11 5.95 2.26 -0.41
N HIS A 12 6.69 1.73 -1.39
CA HIS A 12 7.38 0.45 -1.26
C HIS A 12 8.85 0.49 -1.72
N TYR A 13 9.73 -0.17 -1.01
CA TYR A 13 11.11 -0.45 -1.43
C TYR A 13 11.14 -1.54 -2.52
N SER A 14 12.28 -1.69 -3.20
CA SER A 14 12.46 -2.69 -4.28
C SER A 14 12.33 -4.14 -3.81
N ASP A 15 12.45 -4.40 -2.51
CA ASP A 15 12.22 -5.70 -1.88
C ASP A 15 10.75 -5.96 -1.52
N GLY A 16 9.85 -5.02 -1.86
CA GLY A 16 8.42 -5.09 -1.57
C GLY A 16 8.02 -4.69 -0.16
N SER A 17 8.96 -4.27 0.70
CA SER A 17 8.67 -3.73 2.03
C SER A 17 8.15 -2.28 1.95
N HIS A 18 7.38 -1.82 2.96
CA HIS A 18 6.82 -0.46 2.95
C HIS A 18 7.86 0.59 3.33
N ARG A 19 7.80 1.74 2.66
CA ARG A 19 8.50 2.98 3.04
C ARG A 19 7.65 3.74 4.05
N TRP A 20 8.20 3.95 5.24
CA TRP A 20 7.57 4.76 6.29
C TRP A 20 8.09 6.20 6.32
N ILE A 21 9.17 6.47 5.60
CA ILE A 21 9.84 7.78 5.56
C ILE A 21 9.77 8.28 4.12
N ALA A 22 9.59 9.59 3.96
CA ALA A 22 9.60 10.21 2.65
C ALA A 22 10.95 9.97 1.97
N PRO A 23 10.97 9.60 0.68
CA PRO A 23 12.22 9.44 -0.06
C PRO A 23 12.91 10.77 -0.36
N ASP A 24 12.17 11.87 -0.27
CA ASP A 24 12.64 13.24 -0.51
C ASP A 24 12.75 13.98 0.84
N PRO A 25 13.94 14.51 1.20
CA PRO A 25 14.16 15.21 2.45
C PRO A 25 13.44 16.56 2.54
N ASP A 26 13.04 17.16 1.43
CA ASP A 26 12.27 18.41 1.41
C ASP A 26 10.76 18.17 1.52
N TYR A 27 10.33 16.90 1.56
CA TYR A 27 8.94 16.54 1.68
C TYR A 27 8.45 16.68 3.12
N ASP A 28 7.29 17.30 3.30
CA ASP A 28 6.67 17.41 4.63
C ASP A 28 6.33 16.03 5.18
N GLN A 29 7.02 15.66 6.26
CA GLN A 29 6.86 14.37 6.91
C GLN A 29 5.43 14.13 7.40
N ALA A 30 4.70 15.16 7.85
CA ALA A 30 3.31 15.00 8.30
C ALA A 30 2.37 14.67 7.13
N VAL A 31 2.61 15.26 5.96
CA VAL A 31 1.86 14.98 4.73
C VAL A 31 2.18 13.58 4.21
N TRP A 32 3.43 13.15 4.35
CA TRP A 32 3.85 11.78 4.03
C TRP A 32 3.19 10.75 4.95
N ASP A 33 3.22 10.99 6.26
CA ASP A 33 2.65 10.10 7.26
C ASP A 33 1.15 9.89 7.05
N GLU A 34 0.41 10.96 6.72
CA GLU A 34 -1.01 10.85 6.39
C GLU A 34 -1.25 10.04 5.11
N GLN A 35 -0.45 10.25 4.06
CA GLN A 35 -0.54 9.44 2.84
C GLN A 35 -0.29 7.96 3.10
N VAL A 36 0.74 7.66 3.89
CA VAL A 36 1.09 6.29 4.28
C VAL A 36 -0.02 5.67 5.14
N ARG A 37 -0.67 6.44 6.02
CA ARG A 37 -1.82 5.99 6.79
C ARG A 37 -3.00 5.64 5.88
N GLN A 38 -3.32 6.49 4.91
CA GLN A 38 -4.38 6.23 3.92
C GLN A 38 -4.07 5.02 3.04
N HIS A 39 -2.81 4.86 2.61
CA HIS A 39 -2.33 3.70 1.86
C HIS A 39 -2.58 2.39 2.61
N LYS A 40 -2.19 2.34 3.89
CA LYS A 40 -2.46 1.19 4.78
C LYS A 40 -3.95 0.89 4.91
N LEU A 41 -4.76 1.94 5.08
CA LEU A 41 -6.22 1.78 5.13
C LEU A 41 -6.79 1.25 3.82
N GLY A 42 -6.23 1.65 2.67
CA GLY A 42 -6.57 1.12 1.36
C GLY A 42 -6.36 -0.40 1.30
N HIS A 43 -5.19 -0.87 1.74
CA HIS A 43 -4.92 -2.31 1.83
C HIS A 43 -5.92 -3.03 2.75
N LEU A 44 -6.19 -2.51 3.95
CA LEU A 44 -7.14 -3.13 4.88
C LEU A 44 -8.57 -3.18 4.34
N ARG A 45 -8.99 -2.18 3.56
CA ARG A 45 -10.32 -2.13 2.94
C ARG A 45 -10.45 -3.11 1.77
N ASP A 46 -9.38 -3.27 1.00
CA ASP A 46 -9.33 -4.17 -0.16
C ASP A 46 -8.95 -5.62 0.20
N GLU A 47 -8.52 -5.87 1.44
CA GLU A 47 -8.34 -7.22 2.00
C GLU A 47 -9.66 -8.00 2.18
N ARG A 48 -10.82 -7.42 1.82
CA ARG A 48 -12.07 -8.18 1.71
C ARG A 48 -11.92 -9.33 0.69
N PRO A 49 -12.45 -10.52 1.02
CA PRO A 49 -11.94 -11.77 0.51
C PRO A 49 -12.03 -11.81 -1.01
N LYS A 50 -10.91 -12.18 -1.66
CA LYS A 50 -10.92 -12.73 -3.02
C LYS A 50 -12.10 -13.69 -3.08
N VAL A 51 -13.16 -13.30 -3.78
CA VAL A 51 -14.31 -14.16 -4.01
C VAL A 51 -13.71 -15.42 -4.60
N ARG A 52 -13.67 -16.52 -3.83
CA ARG A 52 -13.48 -17.85 -4.38
C ARG A 52 -14.71 -18.06 -5.23
N LEU A 53 -14.63 -17.68 -6.51
CA LEU A 53 -15.53 -18.19 -7.52
C LEU A 53 -15.27 -19.70 -7.56
N ARG A 54 -15.98 -20.43 -6.70
CA ARG A 54 -16.20 -21.87 -6.90
C ARG A 54 -16.99 -21.95 -8.20
N ARG A 55 -16.27 -22.23 -9.29
CA ARG A 55 -16.88 -22.67 -10.53
C ARG A 55 -17.53 -24.01 -10.23
N LEU A 56 -18.86 -24.02 -10.11
CA LEU A 56 -19.66 -25.23 -10.20
C LEU A 56 -19.84 -25.51 -11.69
N VAL A 57 -19.16 -26.55 -12.19
CA VAL A 57 -19.61 -27.36 -13.33
C VAL A 57 -19.22 -28.80 -13.04
#